data_AF-A0A941UWB6-F1
#
_entry.id   AF-A0A941UWB6-F1
#
_cell.length_a   1.000
_cell.length_b   1.000
_cell.length_c   1.000
_cell.angle_alpha   90.00
_cell.angle_beta   90.00
_cell.angle_gamma   90.00
#
_symmetry.space_group_name_H-M   'P 1'
#
loop_
_entity.id
_entity.type
_entity.pdbx_description
1 polymer ?
#
loop_
_entity_poly.entity_id
_entity_poly.type
_entity_poly.pdbx_seq_one_letter_code
_entity_poly.pdbx_strand_id
1 'polypeptide(L)' 'MLSDSTVTTMLPVKDMDRARAYYEGCLGLKPGGFRPDGKFVYAVGGSTLALFPKPEGTKADHTAISFR' A
#
# COMPACT_ATOMS: atom_id res chain seq x y z
N MET A 1 -6.05 7.70 -23.00
CA MET A 1 -7.06 8.37 -22.13
C MET A 1 -6.85 7.85 -20.70
N LEU A 2 -7.34 8.50 -19.63
CA LEU A 2 -7.09 7.98 -18.26
C LEU A 2 -7.67 6.57 -18.05
N SER A 3 -8.65 6.18 -18.86
CA SER A 3 -9.21 4.83 -18.93
C SER A 3 -8.19 3.73 -19.20
N ASP A 4 -7.06 4.04 -19.84
CA ASP A 4 -6.08 3.05 -20.30
C ASP A 4 -4.87 2.97 -19.36
N SER A 5 -4.90 3.73 -18.26
CA SER A 5 -3.77 3.86 -17.34
C SER A 5 -3.76 2.74 -16.30
N THR A 6 -2.57 2.29 -15.92
CA THR A 6 -2.40 1.42 -14.75
C THR A 6 -2.78 2.17 -13.47
N VAL A 7 -3.57 1.54 -12.61
CA VAL A 7 -3.98 2.11 -11.32
C VAL A 7 -3.09 1.61 -10.19
N THR A 8 -2.98 2.41 -9.13
CA THR A 8 -2.33 2.02 -7.88
C THR A 8 -3.34 2.06 -6.76
N THR A 9 -3.47 0.96 -6.02
CA THR A 9 -4.27 0.96 -4.79
C THR A 9 -3.45 1.62 -3.68
N MET A 10 -4.00 2.66 -3.04
CA MET A 10 -3.32 3.39 -1.97
C MET A 10 -3.99 3.13 -0.62
N LEU A 11 -3.22 2.64 0.36
CA LEU A 11 -3.69 2.42 1.72
C LEU A 11 -3.01 3.41 2.68
N PRO A 12 -3.79 4.26 3.38
CA PRO A 12 -3.24 5.10 4.43
C PRO A 12 -2.86 4.22 5.62
N VAL A 13 -1.67 4.43 6.18
CA VAL A 13 -1.21 3.73 7.37
C VAL A 13 -0.69 4.72 8.40
N LYS A 14 -1.01 4.47 9.66
CA LYS A 14 -0.58 5.31 10.79
C LYS A 14 0.90 5.10 11.14
N ASP A 15 1.35 3.85 10.99
CA ASP A 15 2.68 3.39 11.36
C ASP A 15 3.22 2.57 10.19
N MET A 16 4.27 3.09 9.56
CA MET A 16 4.81 2.49 8.35
C MET A 16 5.55 1.19 8.64
N ASP A 17 6.34 1.15 9.71
CA ASP A 17 7.13 -0.03 10.05
C ASP A 17 6.23 -1.19 10.46
N ARG A 18 5.20 -0.92 11.27
CA ARG A 18 4.21 -1.94 11.63
C ARG A 18 3.44 -2.45 10.41
N ALA A 19 3.04 -1.55 9.50
CA ALA A 19 2.34 -1.95 8.29
C ALA A 19 3.24 -2.82 7.40
N ARG A 20 4.48 -2.39 7.17
CA ARG A 20 5.45 -3.14 6.38
C ARG A 20 5.73 -4.52 6.96
N ALA A 21 5.93 -4.63 8.28
CA ALA A 21 6.11 -5.91 8.95
C ALA A 21 4.95 -6.88 8.70
N TYR A 22 3.70 -6.38 8.71
CA TYR A 22 2.52 -7.19 8.39
C TYR A 22 2.47 -7.60 6.90
N TYR A 23 2.60 -6.65 5.98
CA TYR A 23 2.51 -6.95 4.54
C TYR A 23 3.66 -7.82 4.05
N GLU A 24 4.87 -7.63 4.56
CA GLU A 24 6.06 -8.41 4.17
C GLU A 24 6.12 -9.75 4.92
N GLY A 25 5.90 -9.74 6.24
CA GLY A 25 6.06 -10.93 7.08
C GLY A 25 4.84 -11.84 7.12
N CYS A 26 3.63 -11.28 7.29
CA CYS A 26 2.40 -12.08 7.40
C CYS A 26 1.81 -12.42 6.03
N LEU A 27 1.81 -11.46 5.10
CA LEU A 27 1.22 -11.65 3.77
C LEU A 27 2.25 -12.02 2.68
N GLY A 28 3.55 -11.99 2.99
CA GLY A 28 4.60 -12.42 2.07
C GLY A 28 4.81 -11.49 0.86
N LEU A 29 4.36 -10.23 0.93
CA LEU A 29 4.54 -9.28 -0.17
C LEU A 29 6.02 -8.90 -0.31
N LYS A 30 6.49 -8.84 -1.56
CA LYS A 30 7.88 -8.46 -1.85
C LYS A 30 8.03 -6.93 -1.88
N PRO A 31 8.95 -6.35 -1.09
CA PRO A 31 9.11 -4.90 -1.02
C PRO A 31 9.60 -4.32 -2.36
N GLY A 32 8.91 -3.29 -2.84
CA GLY A 32 9.28 -2.52 -4.03
C GLY A 32 9.96 -1.17 -3.74
N GLY A 33 10.12 -0.83 -2.45
CA GLY A 33 10.88 0.31 -1.97
C GLY A 33 10.09 1.61 -1.77
N PHE A 34 10.77 2.60 -1.21
CA PHE A 34 10.23 3.95 -1.03
C PHE A 34 10.23 4.75 -2.33
N ARG A 35 9.25 5.64 -2.45
CA ARG A 35 9.12 6.62 -3.53
C ARG A 35 9.41 8.02 -3.00
N PRO A 36 9.83 8.97 -3.87
CA PRO A 36 10.15 10.34 -3.46
C PRO A 36 8.98 11.09 -2.77
N ASP A 37 7.74 10.64 -2.99
CA ASP A 37 6.52 11.18 -2.37
C ASP A 37 6.23 10.58 -0.98
N GLY A 38 7.17 9.80 -0.42
CA GLY A 38 7.06 9.19 0.90
C GLY A 38 6.22 7.91 0.95
N LYS A 39 5.70 7.43 -0.19
CA LYS A 39 4.98 6.15 -0.25
C LYS A 39 5.95 4.98 -0.26
N PHE A 40 5.50 3.84 0.28
CA PHE A 40 6.18 2.55 0.13
C PHE A 40 5.35 1.65 -0.79
N VAL A 41 5.98 0.98 -1.76
CA VAL A 41 5.23 0.22 -2.77
C VAL A 41 5.53 -1.27 -2.76
N TYR A 42 4.53 -2.05 -3.17
CA TYR A 42 4.60 -3.48 -3.42
C TYR A 42 4.09 -3.77 -4.83
N ALA A 43 4.74 -4.70 -5.54
CA ALA A 43 4.19 -5.28 -6.76
C ALA A 43 3.31 -6.48 -6.38
N VAL A 44 2.02 -6.44 -6.74
CA VAL A 44 1.04 -7.45 -6.32
C VAL A 44 0.04 -7.70 -7.45
N GLY A 45 -0.12 -8.97 -7.86
CA GLY A 45 -1.18 -9.37 -8.80
C GLY A 45 -1.18 -8.62 -10.14
N GLY A 46 -0.01 -8.20 -10.64
CA GLY A 46 0.11 -7.39 -11.87
C GLY A 46 -0.20 -5.89 -11.68
N SER A 47 -0.39 -5.45 -10.45
CA SER A 47 -0.66 -4.06 -10.08
C SER A 47 0.31 -3.57 -8.99
N THR A 48 0.13 -2.32 -8.55
CA THR A 48 0.88 -1.71 -7.46
C THR A 48 -0.03 -1.44 -6.26
N LEU A 49 0.42 -1.88 -5.08
CA LEU A 49 -0.11 -1.47 -3.79
C LEU A 49 0.86 -0.46 -3.18
N ALA A 50 0.36 0.70 -2.76
CA ALA A 50 1.15 1.73 -2.08
C ALA A 50 0.64 1.98 -0.67
N LEU A 51 1.55 1.95 0.30
CA LEU A 51 1.31 2.45 1.66
C LEU A 51 1.69 3.93 1.70
N PHE A 52 0.80 4.74 2.26
CA PHE A 52 0.98 6.17 2.41
C PHE A 52 0.88 6.54 3.90
N PRO A 53 1.86 7.27 4.48
CA PRO A 53 1.81 7.62 5.89
C PRO A 53 0.73 8.67 6.17
N LYS A 54 -0.17 8.35 7.11
CA LYS A 54 -1.18 9.29 7.64
C LYS A 54 -1.19 9.21 9.18
N PRO A 55 -0.27 9.91 9.88
CA PRO A 55 -0.07 9.77 11.33
C PRO A 55 -1.30 10.16 12.15
N GLU A 56 -1.98 11.24 11.75
CA GLU A 56 -3.23 11.72 12.35
C GLU A 56 -4.48 10.95 11.85
N GLY A 57 -4.27 9.86 11.10
CA GLY A 57 -5.36 9.05 10.58
C GLY A 57 -6.04 8.23 11.68
N THR A 58 -7.37 8.21 11.66
CA THR A 58 -8.14 7.13 12.30
C THR A 58 -7.91 5.82 11.55
N LYS A 59 -8.32 4.70 12.17
CA LYS A 59 -8.38 3.41 11.47
C LYS A 59 -9.11 3.58 10.14
N ALA A 60 -8.57 2.99 9.08
CA ALA A 60 -9.13 3.08 7.74
C ALA A 60 -10.34 2.14 7.58
N ASP A 61 -11.46 2.43 8.24
CA ASP A 61 -12.64 1.55 8.27
C ASP A 61 -13.34 1.41 6.90
N HIS A 62 -13.10 2.35 5.97
CA HIS A 62 -13.67 2.36 4.63
C HIS A 62 -12.64 2.19 3.52
N THR A 63 -11.38 1.89 3.87
CA THR A 63 -10.36 1.55 2.88
C THR A 63 -10.12 0.05 2.91
N ALA A 64 -10.46 -0.63 1.82
CA ALA A 64 -10.37 -2.07 1.72
C ALA A 64 -9.56 -2.51 0.50
N ILE A 65 -8.92 -3.66 0.65
CA ILE A 65 -8.35 -4.46 -0.44
C ILE A 65 -8.68 -5.92 -0.12
N SER A 66 -8.95 -6.71 -1.14
CA SER A 66 -9.11 -8.17 -1.04
C SER A 66 -8.13 -8.87 -1.94
N PHE A 67 -7.77 -10.09 -1.54
CA PHE A 67 -6.93 -11.01 -2.29
C PHE A 67 -7.77 -12.26 -2.58
N ARG A 68 -7.62 -12.85 -3.77
CA ARG A 68 -8.25 -14.12 -4.14
C ARG A 68 -7.19 -15.20 -4.21
#